data_AF-A0A6P7U6C4-F1
#
_entry.id   AF-A0A6P7U6C4-F1
#
_cell.length_a   1.000
_cell.length_b   1.000
_cell.length_c   1.000
_cell.angle_alpha   90.00
_cell.angle_beta   90.00
_cell.angle_gamma   90.00
#
_symmetry.space_group_name_H-M   'P 1'
#
loop_
_entity.id
_entity.type
_entity.pdbx_description
1 polymer ?
#
loop_
_entity_poly.entity_id
_entity_poly.type
_entity_poly.pdbx_seq_one_letter_code
_entity_poly.pdbx_strand_id
1 'polypeptide(L)'
;MYLIRAVNLALPPEERLDLSKRTFQPTDSETFRTARERERIEIFLDKCLDVGLLDTMIFQIDCLYERTNLSQVMSTIRTLGIEAQTKPWYNAPMAFPTKSSEIIEKHAMRPVKSKKPPGLGIGIEFNKAKCKEPRVQQHPVQDYSDYSHYE
;
A
#
# COMPACT_ATOMS: atom_id res chain seq x y z
N MET A 1 10.90 0.49 14.67
CA MET A 1 9.91 0.24 15.75
C MET A 1 8.46 0.18 15.25
N TYR A 2 8.04 1.05 14.31
CA TYR A 2 6.65 1.08 13.86
C TYR A 2 6.15 -0.24 13.26
N LEU A 3 6.95 -0.91 12.42
CA LEU A 3 6.58 -2.19 11.81
C LEU A 3 6.32 -3.29 12.85
N ILE A 4 7.24 -3.45 13.80
CA ILE A 4 7.09 -4.40 14.91
C ILE A 4 5.80 -4.15 15.68
N ARG A 5 5.47 -2.89 15.99
CA ARG A 5 4.22 -2.57 16.69
C ARG A 5 3.00 -2.90 15.84
N ALA A 6 3.04 -2.63 14.53
CA ALA A 6 1.93 -2.91 13.63
C ALA A 6 1.65 -4.42 13.55
N VAL A 7 2.67 -5.24 13.32
CA VAL A 7 2.48 -6.70 13.25
C VAL A 7 2.12 -7.30 14.61
N ASN A 8 2.67 -6.76 15.72
CA ASN A 8 2.34 -7.23 17.06
C ASN A 8 0.86 -7.00 17.44
N LEU A 9 0.21 -6.00 16.84
CA LEU A 9 -1.23 -5.79 17.02
C LEU A 9 -2.06 -6.78 16.20
N ALA A 10 -1.55 -7.25 15.07
CA ALA A 10 -2.21 -8.23 14.20
C ALA A 10 -2.14 -9.67 14.75
N LEU A 11 -1.11 -9.96 15.54
CA LEU A 11 -0.93 -11.27 16.18
C LEU A 11 -1.99 -11.56 17.27
N PRO A 12 -2.34 -12.84 17.47
CA PRO A 12 -3.09 -13.28 18.64
C PRO A 12 -2.43 -12.80 19.94
N PRO A 13 -3.19 -12.46 21.00
CA PRO A 13 -2.63 -11.95 22.26
C PRO A 13 -1.52 -12.80 22.87
N GLU A 14 -1.62 -14.12 22.78
CA GLU A 14 -0.70 -15.13 23.29
C GLU A 14 0.61 -15.23 22.49
N GLU A 15 0.59 -14.85 21.21
CA GLU A 15 1.76 -14.88 20.31
C GLU A 15 2.45 -13.52 20.17
N ARG A 16 1.97 -12.52 20.91
CA ARG A 16 2.55 -11.17 20.86
C ARG A 16 4.02 -11.18 21.27
N LEU A 17 4.79 -10.45 20.50
CA LEU A 17 6.19 -10.18 20.74
C LEU A 17 6.37 -9.44 22.06
N ASP A 18 7.27 -9.97 22.89
CA ASP A 18 7.79 -9.28 24.06
C ASP A 18 8.75 -8.16 23.63
N LEU A 19 8.25 -6.93 23.65
CA LEU A 19 8.98 -5.74 23.24
C LEU A 19 10.06 -5.31 24.26
N SER A 20 10.14 -5.94 25.44
CA SER A 20 11.20 -5.67 26.42
C SER A 20 12.55 -6.29 26.01
N LYS A 21 12.53 -7.27 25.09
CA LYS A 21 13.74 -7.94 24.59
C LYS A 21 14.73 -6.97 23.94
N ARG A 22 16.02 -7.26 24.11
CA ARG A 22 17.15 -6.44 23.65
C ARG A 22 17.09 -6.05 22.16
N THR A 23 16.57 -6.94 21.30
CA THR A 23 16.37 -6.70 19.85
C THR A 23 15.51 -5.46 19.56
N PHE A 24 14.51 -5.20 20.39
CA PHE A 24 13.57 -4.09 20.22
C PHE A 24 13.98 -2.83 20.96
N GLN A 25 14.95 -2.93 21.87
CA GLN A 25 15.46 -1.79 22.62
C GLN A 25 16.48 -0.97 21.82
N PRO A 26 16.54 0.35 22.05
CA PRO A 26 17.56 1.20 21.44
C PRO A 26 18.97 0.77 21.89
N THR A 27 19.97 1.19 21.12
CA THR A 27 21.38 0.90 21.39
C THR A 27 22.23 2.03 20.85
N ASP A 28 23.27 2.40 21.60
CA ASP A 28 24.16 3.52 21.23
C ASP A 28 25.27 3.07 20.28
N SER A 29 25.58 1.77 20.28
CA SER A 29 26.59 1.20 19.38
C SER A 29 26.04 1.02 17.96
N GLU A 30 26.69 1.68 17.00
CA GLU A 30 26.32 1.69 15.58
C GLU A 30 26.24 0.28 14.96
N THR A 31 27.22 -0.58 15.24
CA THR A 31 27.24 -1.96 14.73
C THR A 31 25.99 -2.74 15.18
N PHE A 32 25.61 -2.60 16.45
CA PHE A 32 24.40 -3.22 16.97
C PHE A 32 23.12 -2.53 16.47
N ARG A 33 23.15 -1.23 16.17
CA ARG A 33 22.00 -0.52 15.59
C ARG A 33 21.62 -1.12 14.25
N THR A 34 22.60 -1.25 13.35
CA THR A 34 22.44 -1.82 12.02
C THR A 34 21.98 -3.27 12.07
N ALA A 35 22.64 -4.11 12.87
CA ALA A 35 22.28 -5.52 13.00
C ALA A 35 20.84 -5.69 13.53
N ARG A 36 20.48 -4.98 14.62
CA ARG A 36 19.13 -5.04 15.18
C ARG A 36 18.09 -4.43 14.25
N GLU A 37 18.45 -3.48 13.39
CA GLU A 37 17.52 -2.93 12.41
C GLU A 37 17.12 -3.97 11.39
N ARG A 38 18.07 -4.68 10.80
CA ARG A 38 17.81 -5.80 9.88
C ARG A 38 17.05 -6.93 10.56
N GLU A 39 17.48 -7.33 11.76
CA GLU A 39 16.81 -8.36 12.57
C GLU A 39 15.32 -8.01 12.83
N ARG A 40 15.01 -6.74 13.12
CA ARG A 40 13.61 -6.31 13.31
C ARG A 40 12.79 -6.31 12.02
N ILE A 41 13.43 -6.11 10.87
CA ILE A 41 12.74 -6.22 9.58
C ILE A 41 12.44 -7.69 9.31
N GLU A 42 13.41 -8.58 9.52
CA GLU A 42 13.24 -10.03 9.40
C GLU A 42 12.12 -10.55 10.30
N ILE A 43 12.14 -10.22 11.60
CA ILE A 43 11.05 -10.57 12.54
C ILE A 43 9.69 -10.06 12.05
N PHE A 44 9.62 -8.85 11.48
CA PHE A 44 8.37 -8.34 10.94
C PHE A 44 7.87 -9.18 9.77
N LEU A 45 8.77 -9.62 8.87
CA LEU A 45 8.42 -10.43 7.71
C LEU A 45 7.95 -11.82 8.14
N ASP A 46 8.65 -12.47 9.06
CA ASP A 46 8.25 -13.76 9.62
C ASP A 46 6.86 -13.67 10.28
N LYS A 47 6.63 -12.62 11.08
CA LYS A 47 5.32 -12.42 11.72
C LYS A 47 4.21 -12.04 10.74
N CYS A 48 4.52 -11.47 9.58
CA CYS A 48 3.53 -11.32 8.52
C CYS A 48 3.06 -12.68 8.00
N LEU A 49 3.98 -13.64 7.85
CA LEU A 49 3.64 -15.00 7.43
C LEU A 49 2.79 -15.72 8.50
N ASP A 50 3.14 -15.57 9.79
CA ASP A 50 2.35 -16.13 10.90
C ASP A 50 0.92 -15.59 10.94
N VAL A 51 0.71 -14.32 10.57
CA VAL A 51 -0.63 -13.73 10.44
C VAL A 51 -1.41 -14.33 9.24
N GLY A 52 -0.72 -14.93 8.28
CA GLY A 52 -1.30 -15.61 7.12
C GLY A 52 -1.04 -14.92 5.78
N LEU A 53 -0.09 -13.97 5.72
CA LEU A 53 0.30 -13.39 4.44
C LEU A 53 1.05 -14.43 3.59
N LEU A 54 0.84 -14.38 2.28
CA LEU A 54 1.62 -15.18 1.35
C LEU A 54 3.03 -14.59 1.20
N ASP A 55 4.02 -15.45 0.98
CA ASP A 55 5.41 -15.06 0.76
C ASP A 55 5.57 -14.09 -0.45
N THR A 56 4.73 -14.26 -1.48
CA THR A 56 4.68 -13.35 -2.64
C THR A 56 4.18 -11.94 -2.32
N MET A 57 3.56 -11.74 -1.15
CA MET A 57 3.00 -10.45 -0.70
C MET A 57 3.91 -9.70 0.28
N ILE A 58 4.98 -10.34 0.75
CA ILE A 58 5.96 -9.70 1.64
C ILE A 58 7.11 -9.08 0.83
N PHE A 59 7.83 -8.15 1.44
CA PHE A 59 8.96 -7.46 0.82
C PHE A 59 10.28 -8.08 1.28
N GLN A 60 11.37 -7.88 0.53
CA GLN A 60 12.71 -8.31 0.95
C GLN A 60 13.37 -7.26 1.86
N ILE A 61 14.22 -7.67 2.80
CA ILE A 61 14.84 -6.78 3.80
C ILE A 61 15.40 -5.48 3.17
N ASP A 62 16.10 -5.59 2.04
CA ASP A 62 16.73 -4.46 1.34
C ASP A 62 15.72 -3.44 0.79
N CYS A 63 14.49 -3.85 0.48
CA CYS A 63 13.42 -2.95 0.03
C CYS A 63 13.18 -1.81 1.01
N LEU A 64 13.34 -2.09 2.31
CA LEU A 64 13.20 -1.10 3.37
C LEU A 64 14.55 -0.61 3.90
N TYR A 65 15.49 -1.52 4.18
CA TYR A 65 16.76 -1.16 4.80
C TYR A 65 17.60 -0.24 3.89
N GLU A 66 17.77 -0.65 2.62
CA GLU A 66 18.47 0.13 1.59
C GLU A 66 17.53 1.06 0.80
N ARG A 67 16.23 1.05 1.12
CA ARG A 67 15.17 1.86 0.47
C ARG A 67 15.03 1.61 -1.03
N THR A 68 15.33 0.41 -1.50
CA THR A 68 15.29 0.08 -2.94
C THR A 68 13.87 -0.01 -3.49
N ASN A 69 12.87 -0.34 -2.67
CA ASN A 69 11.48 -0.50 -3.11
C ASN A 69 10.46 -0.24 -1.99
N LEU A 70 10.27 1.04 -1.64
CA LEU A 70 9.29 1.43 -0.61
C LEU A 70 7.84 1.17 -1.02
N SER A 71 7.54 1.12 -2.32
CA SER A 71 6.19 0.80 -2.81
C SER A 71 5.76 -0.60 -2.38
N GLN A 72 6.65 -1.59 -2.50
CA GLN A 72 6.37 -2.95 -2.04
C GLN A 72 6.21 -3.02 -0.52
N VAL A 73 7.03 -2.27 0.24
CA VAL A 73 6.89 -2.15 1.70
C VAL A 73 5.49 -1.65 2.08
N MET A 74 5.02 -0.59 1.41
CA MET A 74 3.68 -0.05 1.66
C MET A 74 2.57 -1.04 1.28
N SER A 75 2.74 -1.78 0.18
CA SER A 75 1.82 -2.84 -0.22
C SER A 75 1.72 -3.94 0.84
N THR A 76 2.85 -4.44 1.36
CA THR A 76 2.85 -5.45 2.44
C THR A 76 2.17 -4.94 3.70
N ILE A 77 2.44 -3.69 4.14
CA ILE A 77 1.78 -3.10 5.32
C ILE A 77 0.26 -3.02 5.11
N ARG A 78 -0.18 -2.64 3.90
CA ARG A 78 -1.60 -2.59 3.57
C ARG A 78 -2.23 -3.98 3.62
N THR A 79 -1.59 -4.99 3.01
CA THR A 79 -2.07 -6.38 3.03
C THR A 79 -2.13 -6.93 4.45
N LEU A 80 -1.13 -6.64 5.30
CA LEU A 80 -1.15 -6.98 6.72
C LEU A 80 -2.37 -6.39 7.42
N GLY A 81 -2.69 -5.12 7.17
CA GLY A 81 -3.85 -4.48 7.78
C GLY A 81 -5.19 -5.05 7.30
N ILE A 82 -5.27 -5.52 6.05
CA ILE A 82 -6.47 -6.19 5.52
C ILE A 82 -6.61 -7.57 6.16
N GLU A 83 -5.53 -8.36 6.18
CA GLU A 83 -5.55 -9.71 6.77
C GLU A 83 -5.81 -9.66 8.27
N ALA A 84 -5.26 -8.69 8.99
CA ALA A 84 -5.54 -8.52 10.41
C ALA A 84 -7.04 -8.32 10.70
N GLN A 85 -7.75 -7.57 9.85
CA GLN A 85 -9.19 -7.31 10.01
C GLN A 85 -10.06 -8.55 9.80
N THR A 86 -9.54 -9.60 9.15
CA THR A 86 -10.28 -10.87 9.02
C THR A 86 -10.19 -11.72 10.29
N LYS A 87 -9.28 -11.38 11.23
CA LYS A 87 -9.04 -12.16 12.43
C LYS A 87 -10.01 -11.80 13.56
N PRO A 88 -10.55 -12.79 14.29
CA PRO A 88 -11.55 -12.55 15.35
C PRO A 88 -10.99 -11.83 16.59
N TRP A 89 -9.67 -11.92 16.84
CA TRP A 89 -9.00 -11.24 17.96
C TRP A 89 -8.59 -9.80 17.64
N TYR A 90 -8.70 -9.37 16.38
CA TYR A 90 -8.24 -8.06 15.96
C TYR A 90 -9.36 -7.01 16.09
N ASN A 91 -9.24 -6.17 17.12
CA ASN A 91 -10.26 -5.16 17.46
C ASN A 91 -9.83 -3.72 17.12
N ALA A 92 -8.87 -3.54 16.21
CA ALA A 92 -8.43 -2.19 15.84
C ALA A 92 -9.35 -1.57 14.75
N PRO A 93 -9.50 -0.24 14.71
CA PRO A 93 -10.24 0.43 13.66
C PRO A 93 -9.70 0.08 12.27
N MET A 94 -10.60 -0.01 11.29
CA MET A 94 -10.24 -0.22 9.89
C MET A 94 -9.31 0.90 9.42
N ALA A 95 -8.02 0.57 9.29
CA ALA A 95 -6.98 1.54 8.95
C ALA A 95 -6.98 1.92 7.46
N PHE A 96 -7.53 1.05 6.61
CA PHE A 96 -7.49 1.20 5.16
C PHE A 96 -8.90 1.33 4.56
N PRO A 97 -9.15 2.38 3.76
CA PRO A 97 -10.42 2.57 3.07
C PRO A 97 -10.68 1.45 2.06
N THR A 98 -11.89 0.88 2.10
CA THR A 98 -12.32 -0.18 1.17
C THR A 98 -12.56 0.35 -0.24
N LYS A 99 -12.92 1.64 -0.36
CA LYS A 99 -13.19 2.31 -1.63
C LYS A 99 -12.16 3.43 -1.86
N SER A 100 -11.38 3.29 -2.93
CA SER A 100 -10.44 4.33 -3.38
C SER A 100 -11.16 5.58 -3.92
N SER A 101 -12.37 5.42 -4.47
CA SER A 101 -13.15 6.49 -5.10
C SER A 101 -13.54 7.61 -4.15
N GLU A 102 -14.01 7.30 -2.94
CA GLU A 102 -14.47 8.30 -1.96
C GLU A 102 -13.33 9.22 -1.47
N ILE A 103 -12.09 8.73 -1.50
CA ILE A 103 -10.90 9.49 -1.08
C ILE A 103 -10.30 10.28 -2.24
N ILE A 104 -10.30 9.71 -3.45
CA ILE A 104 -9.94 10.45 -4.65
C ILE A 104 -10.85 11.66 -4.80
N GLU A 105 -12.17 11.51 -4.60
CA GLU A 105 -13.12 12.61 -4.67
C GLU A 105 -12.82 13.70 -3.61
N LYS A 106 -12.61 13.30 -2.35
CA LYS A 106 -12.27 14.22 -1.25
C LYS A 106 -10.91 14.94 -1.44
N HIS A 107 -9.97 14.32 -2.14
CA HIS A 107 -8.67 14.92 -2.44
C HIS A 107 -8.64 15.70 -3.77
N ALA A 108 -9.45 15.31 -4.75
CA ALA A 108 -9.65 16.05 -6.00
C ALA A 108 -10.33 17.40 -5.76
N MET A 109 -11.18 17.49 -4.72
CA MET A 109 -11.79 18.75 -4.29
C MET A 109 -10.84 19.68 -3.52
N ARG A 110 -9.61 19.26 -3.19
CA ARG A 110 -8.60 20.18 -2.65
C ARG A 110 -7.86 20.84 -3.79
N PRO A 111 -7.75 22.18 -3.85
CA PRO A 111 -6.95 22.83 -4.86
C PRO A 111 -5.50 22.39 -4.71
N VAL A 112 -4.99 21.68 -5.72
CA VAL A 112 -3.57 21.36 -5.83
C VAL A 112 -2.85 22.69 -5.97
N LYS A 113 -2.11 23.11 -4.94
CA LYS A 113 -1.21 24.26 -5.04
C LYS A 113 -0.13 23.88 -6.06
N SER A 114 -0.26 24.37 -7.29
CA SER A 114 0.77 24.24 -8.30
C SER A 114 2.03 24.92 -7.76
N LYS A 115 3.03 24.13 -7.38
CA LYS A 115 4.38 24.67 -7.28
C LYS A 115 4.78 25.01 -8.72
N LYS A 116 4.75 26.29 -9.08
CA LYS A 116 5.35 26.74 -10.33
C LYS A 116 6.81 26.23 -10.31
N PRO A 117 7.26 25.46 -11.31
CA PRO A 117 8.65 25.08 -11.38
C PRO A 117 9.50 26.37 -11.39
N PRO A 118 10.56 26.48 -10.57
CA PRO A 118 11.42 27.64 -10.61
C PRO A 118 12.16 27.64 -11.95
N GLY A 119 11.89 28.65 -12.77
CA GLY A 119 12.65 28.94 -13.98
C GLY A 119 12.32 28.07 -15.19
N LEU A 120 11.27 28.44 -15.94
CA LEU A 120 11.23 28.22 -17.38
C LEU A 120 10.42 29.37 -18.03
N GLY A 121 11.01 30.56 -18.02
CA GLY A 121 10.52 31.72 -18.76
C GLY A 121 10.99 31.68 -20.21
N ILE A 122 10.61 30.64 -20.95
CA ILE A 122 10.81 30.57 -22.40
C ILE A 122 9.43 30.40 -23.02
N GLY A 123 8.97 31.43 -23.70
CA GLY A 123 7.71 31.45 -24.43
C GLY A 123 7.71 30.38 -25.52
N ILE A 124 7.02 29.27 -25.24
CA ILE A 124 6.53 28.36 -26.25
C ILE A 124 5.01 28.48 -26.18
N GLU A 125 4.44 29.23 -27.12
CA GLU A 125 2.99 29.28 -27.31
C GLU A 125 2.54 27.90 -27.79
N PHE A 126 1.97 27.11 -26.88
CA PHE A 126 1.21 25.94 -27.28
C PHE A 126 -0.05 26.42 -27.99
N ASN A 127 -0.04 26.29 -29.32
CA ASN A 127 -1.21 26.45 -30.16
C ASN A 127 -2.38 25.65 -29.53
N LYS A 128 -3.46 26.35 -29.16
CA LYS A 128 -4.71 25.71 -28.73
C LYS A 128 -5.30 24.94 -29.91
N ALA A 129 -4.84 23.71 -30.12
CA ALA A 129 -5.58 22.75 -30.91
C ALA A 129 -6.91 22.51 -30.19
N LYS A 130 -8.01 22.98 -30.80
CA LYS A 130 -9.37 22.60 -30.42
C LYS A 130 -9.43 21.08 -30.32
N CYS A 131 -9.45 20.53 -29.11
CA CYS A 131 -9.94 19.18 -28.88
C CYS A 131 -11.41 19.20 -29.28
N LYS A 132 -11.71 18.70 -30.49
CA LYS A 132 -13.08 18.37 -30.87
C LYS A 132 -13.51 17.22 -29.96
N GLU A 133 -14.64 17.38 -29.28
CA GLU A 133 -15.28 16.31 -28.54
C GLU A 133 -15.41 15.06 -29.43
N PRO A 134 -15.14 13.85 -28.92
CA PRO A 134 -15.45 12.64 -29.66
C PRO A 134 -16.97 12.56 -29.82
N ARG A 135 -17.42 12.61 -31.08
CA ARG A 135 -18.80 12.38 -31.48
C ARG A 135 -19.17 10.96 -31.04
N VAL A 136 -20.17 10.83 -30.17
CA VAL A 136 -20.76 9.54 -29.81
C VAL A 136 -21.33 8.92 -31.09
N GLN A 137 -20.66 7.90 -31.63
CA GLN A 137 -21.24 7.03 -32.65
C GLN A 137 -22.14 6.03 -31.93
N GLN A 138 -23.45 6.29 -31.97
CA GLN A 138 -24.46 5.30 -31.64
C GLN A 138 -24.36 4.16 -32.65
N HIS A 139 -23.86 3.01 -32.21
CA HIS A 139 -24.05 1.77 -32.96
C HIS A 139 -25.46 1.23 -32.65
N PRO A 140 -26.22 0.78 -33.65
CA PRO A 140 -27.54 0.19 -33.43
C PRO A 140 -27.40 -1.10 -32.61
N VAL A 141 -28.33 -1.26 -31.66
CA VAL A 141 -28.50 -2.45 -30.83
C VAL A 141 -28.79 -3.64 -31.75
N GLN A 142 -27.90 -4.63 -31.79
CA GLN A 142 -28.20 -5.92 -32.40
C GLN A 142 -28.90 -6.80 -31.38
N ASP A 143 -30.15 -7.14 -31.72
CA ASP A 143 -31.03 -8.05 -31.00
C ASP A 143 -30.46 -9.48 -31.07
N TYR A 144 -30.07 -10.04 -29.92
CA TYR A 144 -29.58 -11.42 -29.82
C TYR A 144 -30.74 -12.31 -29.38
N SER A 145 -31.62 -12.63 -30.33
CA SER A 145 -32.63 -13.67 -30.19
C SER A 145 -32.35 -14.80 -31.19
N ASP A 146 -31.34 -15.63 -30.94
CA ASP A 146 -31.32 -17.01 -31.43
C ASP A 146 -30.13 -17.79 -30.88
N TYR A 147 -30.38 -18.64 -29.89
CA TYR A 147 -29.56 -19.84 -29.61
C TYR A 147 -30.47 -20.88 -28.95
N SER A 148 -31.30 -21.52 -29.77
CA SER A 148 -31.92 -22.80 -29.44
C SER A 148 -31.74 -23.76 -30.61
N HIS A 149 -30.67 -24.53 -30.60
CA HIS A 149 -30.58 -25.88 -31.17
C HIS A 149 -29.15 -26.36 -30.99
N TYR A 150 -28.95 -27.41 -30.21
CA TYR A 150 -28.30 -28.65 -30.65
C TYR A 150 -28.70 -29.75 -29.64
N GLU A 151 -29.46 -30.73 -30.15
CA GLU A 151 -29.57 -32.08 -29.61
C GLU A 151 -28.27 -32.86 -29.82
#